data_AF-A0A936Z7B9-F1
#
_entry.id   AF-A0A936Z7B9-F1
#
_cell.length_a   1.000
_cell.length_b   1.000
_cell.length_c   1.000
_cell.angle_alpha   90.00
_cell.angle_beta   90.00
_cell.angle_gamma   90.00
#
_symmetry.space_group_name_H-M   'P 1'
#
loop_
_entity.id
_entity.type
_entity.pdbx_description
1 polymer ?
#
loop_
_entity_poly.entity_id
_entity_poly.type
_entity_poly.pdbx_seq_one_letter_code
_entity_poly.pdbx_strand_id
1 'polypeptide(L)'
;MPPLNTITYLQVALWDNLGNEKPTKSGRKNGAGTRFKMDIEMWDVPAEKISKRKGRIPFVRNVQLRTVKEFRTMIKGAVKRKKLTADYGELLEQFINESPHDCMLGHVIDNHGGYNYHLTQFIRATFDSDGVPTLEIFNSGDCIVVDSFTDRFASGFIKYTAFRDFCGYQEYKRNK
;
A
#
# COMPACT_ATOMS: atom_id res chain seq x y z
N MET A 1 -2.42 -0.85 -11.04
CA MET A 1 -1.24 -1.68 -10.74
C MET A 1 -1.02 -2.61 -11.92
N PRO A 2 0.23 -2.85 -12.37
CA PRO A 2 0.51 -3.90 -13.36
C PRO A 2 0.10 -5.29 -12.82
N PRO A 3 -0.12 -6.30 -13.69
CA PRO A 3 -0.34 -7.69 -13.26
C PRO A 3 0.80 -8.18 -12.37
N LEU A 4 0.49 -8.87 -11.26
CA LEU A 4 1.49 -9.23 -10.25
C LEU A 4 2.54 -10.20 -10.80
N ASN A 5 2.15 -11.07 -11.73
CA ASN A 5 3.05 -12.01 -12.40
C ASN A 5 4.09 -11.35 -13.34
N THR A 6 3.92 -10.07 -13.67
CA THR A 6 4.91 -9.30 -14.45
C THR A 6 5.92 -8.56 -13.58
N ILE A 7 5.71 -8.54 -12.27
CA ILE A 7 6.59 -7.85 -11.34
C ILE A 7 7.86 -8.66 -11.13
N THR A 8 8.98 -8.01 -11.34
CA THR A 8 10.31 -8.57 -11.12
C THR A 8 10.93 -8.04 -9.84
N TYR A 9 10.65 -6.79 -9.47
CA TYR A 9 11.15 -6.17 -8.25
C TYR A 9 10.08 -5.29 -7.60
N LEU A 10 9.95 -5.41 -6.28
CA LEU A 10 9.01 -4.69 -5.45
C LEU A 10 9.76 -4.03 -4.29
N GLN A 11 9.46 -2.77 -4.02
CA GLN A 11 9.87 -2.07 -2.82
C GLN A 11 8.64 -1.48 -2.14
N VAL A 12 8.57 -1.61 -0.82
CA VAL A 12 7.47 -1.10 -0.01
C VAL A 12 7.99 -0.39 1.23
N ALA A 13 7.26 0.63 1.67
CA ALA A 13 7.62 1.42 2.84
C ALA A 13 6.38 1.77 3.67
N LEU A 14 6.41 1.43 4.96
CA LEU A 14 5.41 1.84 5.93
C LEU A 14 5.75 3.22 6.48
N TRP A 15 4.80 4.14 6.36
CA TRP A 15 4.85 5.46 6.97
C TRP A 15 4.01 5.48 8.24
N ASP A 16 4.54 6.07 9.31
CA ASP A 16 3.78 6.45 10.51
C ASP A 16 3.78 7.98 10.64
N ASN A 17 2.64 8.61 10.36
CA ASN A 17 2.48 10.06 10.40
C ASN A 17 2.08 10.60 11.79
N LEU A 18 2.32 9.84 12.87
CA LEU A 18 2.03 10.29 14.22
C LEU A 18 2.67 11.68 14.48
N GLY A 19 1.84 12.66 14.87
CA GLY A 19 2.31 13.99 15.25
C GLY A 19 2.28 15.09 14.17
N ASN A 20 1.76 14.82 12.97
CA ASN A 20 1.69 15.81 11.87
C ASN A 20 0.28 16.29 11.50
N GLU A 21 -0.57 16.54 12.50
CA GLU A 21 -1.76 17.37 12.31
C GLU A 21 -1.36 18.83 12.06
N LYS A 22 -0.72 19.14 10.93
CA LYS A 22 -0.53 20.54 10.54
C LYS A 22 -1.92 21.15 10.32
N PRO A 23 -2.32 22.18 11.09
CA PRO A 23 -3.57 22.87 10.84
C PRO A 23 -3.50 23.51 9.45
N THR A 24 -4.54 23.35 8.64
CA THR A 24 -4.61 24.13 7.40
C THR A 24 -4.82 25.61 7.74
N LYS A 25 -4.31 26.52 6.89
CA LYS A 25 -4.52 27.98 7.03
C LYS A 25 -5.98 28.40 7.14
N SER A 26 -6.94 27.53 6.79
CA SER A 26 -8.38 27.79 6.84
C SER A 26 -9.06 27.35 8.14
N GLY A 27 -8.31 26.93 9.17
CA GLY A 27 -8.89 26.51 10.45
C GLY A 27 -9.68 25.20 10.41
N ARG A 28 -9.82 24.57 9.23
CA ARG A 28 -10.23 23.17 9.13
C ARG A 28 -9.08 22.33 9.67
N LYS A 29 -9.32 21.67 10.80
CA LYS A 29 -8.54 20.48 11.18
C LYS A 29 -8.51 19.60 9.95
N ASN A 30 -7.33 19.27 9.44
CA ASN A 30 -7.20 18.15 8.52
C ASN A 30 -7.86 16.99 9.28
N GLY A 31 -9.02 16.52 8.80
CA GLY A 31 -9.72 15.42 9.47
C GLY A 31 -8.69 14.33 9.73
N ALA A 32 -8.57 13.90 11.00
CA ALA A 32 -7.55 12.99 11.52
C ALA A 32 -6.82 12.27 10.39
N GLY A 33 -5.68 12.82 9.96
CA GLY A 33 -4.98 12.31 8.79
C GLY A 33 -4.69 10.83 9.02
N THR A 34 -4.97 9.98 8.03
CA THR A 34 -4.74 8.55 8.17
C THR A 34 -3.30 8.31 8.62
N ARG A 35 -3.14 7.81 9.87
CA ARG A 35 -1.84 7.70 10.55
C ARG A 35 -0.85 6.91 9.71
N PHE A 36 -1.27 5.73 9.28
CA PHE A 36 -0.42 4.82 8.52
C PHE A 36 -0.66 4.93 7.01
N LYS A 37 0.44 4.87 6.26
CA LYS A 37 0.40 4.78 4.79
C LYS A 37 1.42 3.74 4.33
N MET A 38 1.14 3.10 3.21
CA MET A 38 2.04 2.17 2.57
C MET A 38 2.42 2.72 1.20
N ASP A 39 3.71 2.98 0.99
CA ASP A 39 4.24 3.19 -0.35
C ASP A 39 4.52 1.86 -1.00
N ILE A 40 4.14 1.75 -2.26
CA ILE A 40 4.31 0.58 -3.09
C ILE A 40 4.96 1.02 -4.40
N GLU A 41 6.16 0.52 -4.65
CA GLU A 41 6.93 0.76 -5.85
C GLU A 41 7.19 -0.57 -6.55
N MET A 42 6.67 -0.72 -7.77
CA MET A 42 6.77 -1.96 -8.55
C MET A 42 7.49 -1.74 -9.88
N TRP A 43 8.33 -2.70 -10.21
CA TRP A 43 9.13 -2.73 -11.43
C TRP A 43 8.88 -4.01 -12.21
N ASP A 44 8.83 -3.88 -13.53
CA ASP A 44 8.79 -4.98 -14.50
C ASP A 44 10.17 -5.27 -15.12
N VAL A 45 11.22 -4.72 -14.50
CA VAL A 45 12.61 -4.98 -14.82
C VAL A 45 13.38 -5.44 -13.58
N PRO A 46 14.33 -6.38 -13.72
CA PRO A 46 15.18 -6.83 -12.62
C PRO A 46 15.93 -5.67 -11.94
N ALA A 47 16.24 -5.84 -10.65
CA ALA A 47 16.83 -4.80 -9.81
C ALA A 47 18.13 -4.20 -10.41
N GLU A 48 18.99 -5.04 -11.00
CA GLU A 48 20.27 -4.61 -11.59
C GLU A 48 20.12 -3.72 -12.84
N LYS A 49 18.92 -3.66 -13.42
CA LYS A 49 18.61 -2.86 -14.62
C LYS A 49 17.89 -1.56 -14.29
N ILE A 50 17.43 -1.37 -13.05
CA ILE A 50 16.71 -0.16 -12.62
C ILE A 50 17.56 1.09 -12.86
N SER A 51 18.82 1.10 -12.42
CA SER A 51 19.71 2.27 -12.57
C SER A 51 20.16 2.55 -14.01
N LYS A 52 20.11 1.53 -14.88
CA LYS A 52 20.68 1.59 -16.24
C LYS A 52 19.65 1.99 -17.30
N ARG A 53 18.35 1.93 -17.02
CA ARG A 53 17.30 2.29 -17.98
C ARG A 53 16.80 3.71 -17.73
N LYS A 54 17.40 4.68 -18.42
CA LYS A 54 16.80 6.03 -18.57
C LYS A 54 15.40 5.88 -19.17
N GLY A 55 14.36 6.29 -18.45
CA GLY A 55 13.00 6.48 -18.99
C GLY A 55 11.94 5.45 -18.61
N ARG A 56 12.26 4.36 -17.90
CA ARG A 56 11.21 3.51 -17.29
C ARG A 56 10.88 4.03 -15.90
N ILE A 57 9.62 4.41 -15.71
CA ILE A 57 9.09 4.92 -14.46
C ILE A 57 8.41 3.76 -13.74
N PRO A 58 8.72 3.49 -12.46
CA PRO A 58 8.04 2.45 -11.73
C PRO A 58 6.57 2.75 -11.57
N PHE A 59 5.77 1.72 -11.34
CA PHE A 59 4.44 1.93 -10.79
C PHE A 59 4.60 2.31 -9.32
N VAL A 60 4.21 3.54 -8.97
CA VAL A 60 4.27 4.04 -7.58
C VAL A 60 2.87 4.37 -7.09
N ARG A 61 2.53 3.91 -5.88
CA ARG A 61 1.32 4.33 -5.17
C ARG A 61 1.58 4.51 -3.68
N ASN A 62 1.02 5.58 -3.13
CA ASN A 62 0.89 5.80 -1.70
C ASN A 62 -0.54 5.42 -1.29
N VAL A 63 -0.67 4.36 -0.51
CA VAL A 63 -1.95 3.80 -0.09
C VAL A 63 -2.18 4.12 1.38
N GLN A 64 -3.28 4.78 1.69
CA GLN A 64 -3.66 5.07 3.08
C GLN A 64 -4.23 3.82 3.75
N LEU A 65 -3.66 3.45 4.89
CA LEU A 65 -4.07 2.29 5.68
C LEU A 65 -5.11 2.69 6.73
N ARG A 66 -6.25 2.02 6.73
CA ARG A 66 -7.38 2.29 7.62
C ARG A 66 -7.64 1.10 8.52
N THR A 67 -8.18 1.36 9.70
CA THR A 67 -8.78 0.27 10.49
C THR A 67 -9.91 -0.38 9.70
N VAL A 68 -10.26 -1.62 10.05
CA VAL A 68 -11.41 -2.34 9.46
C VAL A 68 -12.69 -1.48 9.45
N LYS A 69 -13.00 -0.81 10.57
CA LYS A 69 -14.19 0.05 10.71
C LYS A 69 -14.18 1.24 9.73
N GLU A 70 -13.05 1.93 9.62
CA GLU A 70 -12.88 3.07 8.73
C GLU A 70 -12.91 2.63 7.26
N PHE A 71 -12.31 1.48 6.95
CA PHE A 71 -12.28 0.92 5.60
C PHE A 71 -13.69 0.54 5.11
N ARG A 72 -14.49 -0.15 5.95
CA ARG A 72 -15.92 -0.42 5.67
C ARG A 72 -16.71 0.86 5.39
N THR A 73 -16.52 1.87 6.24
CA THR A 73 -17.19 3.18 6.09
C THR A 73 -16.83 3.83 4.74
N MET A 74 -15.55 3.74 4.35
CA MET A 74 -15.07 4.23 3.07
C MET A 74 -15.71 3.48 1.89
N ILE A 75 -15.75 2.14 1.92
CA ILE A 75 -16.35 1.32 0.84
C ILE A 75 -17.83 1.66 0.67
N LYS A 76 -18.62 1.64 1.75
CA LYS A 76 -20.04 1.99 1.71
C LYS A 76 -20.27 3.39 1.14
N GLY A 77 -19.44 4.35 1.52
CA GLY A 77 -19.47 5.70 0.97
C GLY A 77 -19.12 5.77 -0.52
N ALA A 78 -18.15 4.98 -0.98
CA ALA A 78 -17.76 4.91 -2.39
C ALA A 78 -18.83 4.25 -3.27
N VAL A 79 -19.46 3.16 -2.79
CA VAL A 79 -20.59 2.51 -3.48
C VAL A 79 -21.78 3.46 -3.58
N LYS A 80 -22.16 4.13 -2.48
CA LYS A 80 -23.25 5.12 -2.49
C LYS A 80 -23.02 6.25 -3.50
N ARG A 81 -21.76 6.65 -3.71
CA ARG A 81 -21.35 7.68 -4.68
C ARG A 81 -21.10 7.14 -6.09
N LYS A 82 -21.39 5.84 -6.35
CA LYS A 82 -21.15 5.15 -7.63
C LYS A 82 -19.68 5.23 -8.08
N LYS A 83 -18.75 5.29 -7.12
CA LYS A 83 -17.30 5.26 -7.34
C LYS A 83 -16.72 3.84 -7.23
N LEU A 84 -17.49 2.92 -6.65
CA LEU A 84 -17.30 1.48 -6.65
C LEU A 84 -18.62 0.83 -7.07
N THR A 85 -18.55 -0.33 -7.74
CA THR A 85 -19.73 -1.14 -8.02
C THR A 85 -20.24 -1.79 -6.74
N ALA A 86 -21.53 -2.14 -6.69
CA ALA A 86 -22.12 -2.83 -5.54
C ALA A 86 -21.45 -4.20 -5.32
N ASP A 87 -21.35 -5.01 -6.38
CA ASP A 87 -20.76 -6.35 -6.34
C ASP A 87 -19.34 -6.36 -5.79
N TYR A 88 -18.51 -5.40 -6.20
CA TYR A 88 -17.14 -5.31 -5.69
C TYR A 88 -17.11 -4.79 -4.25
N GLY A 89 -18.05 -3.91 -3.87
CA GLY A 89 -18.23 -3.51 -2.47
C GLY A 89 -18.58 -4.69 -1.57
N GLU A 90 -19.45 -5.59 -2.03
CA GLU A 90 -19.82 -6.83 -1.32
C GLU A 90 -18.63 -7.80 -1.21
N LEU A 91 -17.86 -7.97 -2.29
CA LEU A 91 -16.63 -8.77 -2.29
C LEU A 91 -15.63 -8.25 -1.26
N LEU A 92 -15.43 -6.93 -1.18
CA LEU A 92 -14.56 -6.33 -0.17
C LEU A 92 -15.11 -6.52 1.24
N GLU A 93 -16.42 -6.41 1.46
CA GLU A 93 -17.02 -6.67 2.78
C GLU A 93 -16.84 -8.13 3.21
N GLN A 94 -16.98 -9.09 2.29
CA GLN A 94 -16.67 -10.49 2.56
C GLN A 94 -15.20 -10.67 2.96
N PHE A 95 -14.28 -10.11 2.18
CA PHE A 95 -12.84 -10.16 2.49
C PHE A 95 -12.53 -9.56 3.88
N ILE A 96 -13.20 -8.47 4.25
CA ILE A 96 -13.04 -7.85 5.57
C ILE A 96 -13.52 -8.78 6.68
N ASN A 97 -14.63 -9.50 6.47
CA ASN A 97 -15.16 -10.45 7.46
C ASN A 97 -14.21 -11.63 7.71
N GLU A 98 -13.44 -12.02 6.71
CA GLU A 98 -12.46 -13.12 6.77
C GLU A 98 -11.08 -12.65 7.23
N SER A 99 -10.86 -11.34 7.36
CA SER A 99 -9.56 -10.76 7.75
C SER A 99 -9.38 -10.70 9.28
N PRO A 100 -8.13 -10.73 9.77
CA PRO A 100 -7.84 -10.51 11.19
C PRO A 100 -8.42 -9.19 11.72
N HIS A 101 -8.89 -9.19 12.97
CA HIS A 101 -9.59 -8.03 13.56
C HIS A 101 -8.73 -6.77 13.69
N ASP A 102 -7.43 -6.94 13.88
CA ASP A 102 -6.43 -5.91 14.11
C ASP A 102 -5.66 -5.51 12.83
N CYS A 103 -6.03 -6.07 11.68
CA CYS A 103 -5.42 -5.68 10.42
C CYS A 103 -5.84 -4.26 10.00
N MET A 104 -4.99 -3.66 9.17
CA MET A 104 -5.27 -2.42 8.47
C MET A 104 -5.42 -2.68 6.98
N LEU A 105 -6.33 -1.94 6.35
CA LEU A 105 -6.71 -2.13 4.96
C LEU A 105 -6.55 -0.84 4.17
N GLY A 106 -6.06 -0.97 2.94
CA GLY A 106 -5.86 0.16 2.03
C GLY A 106 -6.42 -0.15 0.66
N HIS A 107 -7.05 0.84 0.01
CA HIS A 107 -7.53 0.68 -1.35
C HIS A 107 -6.65 1.51 -2.28
N VAL A 108 -6.24 0.93 -3.40
CA VAL A 108 -5.46 1.65 -4.41
C VAL A 108 -6.40 2.57 -5.17
N ILE A 109 -6.07 3.85 -5.20
CA ILE A 109 -6.85 4.89 -5.88
C ILE A 109 -6.01 5.55 -6.96
N ASP A 110 -6.66 5.99 -8.03
CA ASP A 110 -6.09 6.91 -9.00
C ASP A 110 -6.57 8.33 -8.72
N ASN A 111 -5.63 9.24 -8.53
CA ASN A 111 -5.93 10.65 -8.29
C ASN A 111 -6.21 11.41 -9.60
N HIS A 112 -5.93 10.81 -10.77
CA HIS A 112 -6.26 11.41 -12.05
C HIS A 112 -7.78 11.31 -12.30
N GLY A 113 -8.42 12.48 -12.45
CA GLY A 113 -9.85 12.56 -12.77
C GLY A 113 -10.83 12.34 -11.61
N GLY A 114 -10.41 12.55 -10.35
CA GLY A 114 -11.33 12.66 -9.22
C GLY A 114 -11.45 11.43 -8.31
N TYR A 115 -10.31 10.85 -7.92
CA TYR A 115 -10.20 9.74 -6.96
C TYR A 115 -10.99 8.50 -7.39
N ASN A 116 -10.62 7.93 -8.54
CA ASN A 116 -11.25 6.72 -9.05
C ASN A 116 -10.64 5.50 -8.36
N TYR A 117 -11.49 4.62 -7.86
CA TYR A 117 -11.07 3.39 -7.21
C TYR A 117 -10.83 2.31 -8.27
N HIS A 118 -9.71 1.60 -8.20
CA HIS A 118 -9.46 0.46 -9.07
C HIS A 118 -10.22 -0.77 -8.58
N LEU A 119 -11.08 -1.35 -9.42
CA LEU A 119 -12.06 -2.37 -9.03
C LEU A 119 -11.50 -3.76 -8.66
N THR A 120 -10.21 -3.89 -8.36
CA THR A 120 -9.61 -5.17 -7.95
C THR A 120 -8.32 -4.99 -7.14
N GLN A 121 -7.99 -3.77 -6.70
CA GLN A 121 -6.67 -3.43 -6.15
C GLN A 121 -6.78 -2.85 -4.75
N PHE A 122 -6.36 -3.65 -3.78
CA PHE A 122 -6.33 -3.27 -2.37
C PHE A 122 -5.18 -3.99 -1.66
N ILE A 123 -4.90 -3.58 -0.44
CA ILE A 123 -3.83 -4.12 0.40
C ILE A 123 -4.35 -4.42 1.80
N ARG A 124 -3.73 -5.38 2.46
CA ARG A 124 -3.91 -5.67 3.89
C ARG A 124 -2.55 -5.64 4.58
N ALA A 125 -2.49 -4.99 5.72
CA ALA A 125 -1.32 -4.98 6.58
C ALA A 125 -1.70 -5.55 7.95
N THR A 126 -0.99 -6.57 8.41
CA THR A 126 -1.02 -7.05 9.79
C THR A 126 0.26 -6.64 10.48
N PHE A 127 0.27 -6.62 11.81
CA PHE A 127 1.42 -6.20 12.61
C PHE A 127 1.71 -7.26 13.66
N ASP A 128 2.98 -7.57 13.86
CA ASP A 128 3.39 -8.42 14.98
C ASP A 128 3.40 -7.63 16.31
N SER A 129 3.84 -8.28 17.39
CA SER A 129 3.93 -7.68 18.72
C SER A 129 4.86 -6.47 18.80
N ASP A 130 5.87 -6.41 17.92
CA ASP A 130 6.85 -5.31 17.85
C ASP A 130 6.39 -4.19 16.89
N GLY A 131 5.23 -4.39 16.25
CA GLY A 131 4.65 -3.46 15.29
C GLY A 131 5.32 -3.51 13.92
N VAL A 132 6.05 -4.58 13.59
CA VAL A 132 6.60 -4.84 12.25
C VAL A 132 5.48 -5.35 11.35
N PRO A 133 5.28 -4.77 10.15
CA PRO A 133 4.16 -5.15 9.31
C PRO A 133 4.46 -6.41 8.49
N THR A 134 3.42 -7.21 8.23
CA THR A 134 3.32 -8.07 7.05
C THR A 134 2.31 -7.44 6.10
N LEU A 135 2.67 -7.31 4.82
CA LEU A 135 1.86 -6.67 3.79
C LEU A 135 1.40 -7.69 2.74
N GLU A 136 0.11 -7.69 2.45
CA GLU A 136 -0.49 -8.41 1.34
C GLU A 136 -1.01 -7.44 0.30
N ILE A 137 -0.64 -7.64 -0.96
CA ILE A 137 -1.01 -6.80 -2.09
C ILE A 137 -1.88 -7.63 -3.04
N PHE A 138 -3.14 -7.24 -3.17
CA PHE A 138 -4.13 -7.92 -4.02
C PHE A 138 -4.31 -7.16 -5.33
N ASN A 139 -4.29 -7.90 -6.46
CA ASN A 139 -4.66 -7.36 -7.76
C ASN A 139 -5.33 -8.45 -8.60
N SER A 140 -6.62 -8.28 -8.88
CA SER A 140 -7.38 -9.13 -9.81
C SER A 140 -7.34 -10.63 -9.47
N GLY A 141 -7.36 -10.96 -8.17
CA GLY A 141 -7.35 -12.33 -7.66
C GLY A 141 -5.96 -12.83 -7.26
N ASP A 142 -4.89 -12.23 -7.76
CA ASP A 142 -3.53 -12.55 -7.34
C ASP A 142 -3.15 -11.83 -6.04
N CYS A 143 -2.24 -12.43 -5.27
CA CYS A 143 -1.71 -11.87 -4.04
C CYS A 143 -0.18 -11.99 -3.96
N ILE A 144 0.50 -10.89 -3.61
CA ILE A 144 1.89 -10.90 -3.16
C ILE A 144 1.92 -10.62 -1.67
N VAL A 145 2.61 -11.49 -0.91
CA VAL A 145 2.92 -11.30 0.51
C VAL A 145 4.32 -10.69 0.66
N VAL A 146 4.49 -9.73 1.55
CA VAL A 146 5.78 -9.15 1.91
C VAL A 146 5.89 -9.14 3.43
N ASP A 147 6.78 -9.97 3.97
CA ASP A 147 6.96 -10.24 5.40
C ASP A 147 8.34 -9.84 5.92
N SER A 148 9.28 -9.49 5.04
CA SER A 148 10.67 -9.15 5.37
C SER A 148 10.90 -7.66 5.63
N PHE A 149 10.06 -7.03 6.47
CA PHE A 149 10.20 -5.62 6.81
C PHE A 149 11.34 -5.37 7.82
N THR A 150 12.09 -4.30 7.60
CA THR A 150 13.19 -3.85 8.45
C THR A 150 13.22 -2.32 8.57
N ASP A 151 13.72 -1.83 9.70
CA ASP A 151 13.95 -0.41 9.97
C ASP A 151 15.33 0.07 9.50
N ARG A 152 16.18 -0.80 8.96
CA ARG A 152 17.56 -0.47 8.55
C ARG A 152 17.65 0.68 7.56
N PHE A 153 16.66 0.83 6.69
CA PHE A 153 16.58 1.88 5.67
C PHE A 153 15.45 2.88 5.95
N ALA A 154 14.87 2.82 7.14
CA ALA A 154 13.85 3.75 7.60
C ALA A 154 14.44 5.15 7.78
N SER A 155 13.69 6.17 7.38
CA SER A 155 14.10 7.56 7.55
C SER A 155 12.90 8.51 7.61
N GLY A 156 13.00 9.53 8.47
CA GLY A 156 11.91 10.49 8.67
C GLY A 156 10.63 9.81 9.17
N PHE A 157 9.59 9.82 8.33
CA PHE A 157 8.28 9.23 8.63
C PHE A 157 8.16 7.76 8.22
N ILE A 158 9.13 7.24 7.46
CA ILE A 158 9.18 5.83 7.08
C ILE A 158 9.71 5.07 8.28
N LYS A 159 8.91 4.13 8.81
CA LYS A 159 9.24 3.31 9.98
C LYS A 159 9.86 1.97 9.58
N TYR A 160 9.33 1.34 8.53
CA TYR A 160 9.85 0.08 8.02
C TYR A 160 9.85 0.08 6.50
N THR A 161 10.79 -0.64 5.93
CA THR A 161 10.92 -0.89 4.49
C THR A 161 11.09 -2.37 4.24
N ALA A 162 10.58 -2.85 3.12
CA ALA A 162 10.89 -4.18 2.62
C ALA A 162 11.12 -4.10 1.12
N PHE A 163 11.89 -5.05 0.60
CA PHE A 163 12.04 -5.28 -0.82
C PHE A 163 11.82 -6.75 -1.10
N ARG A 164 11.28 -7.05 -2.27
CA ARG A 164 11.11 -8.42 -2.76
C ARG A 164 11.58 -8.46 -4.19
N ASP A 165 12.60 -9.27 -4.42
CA ASP A 165 13.06 -9.58 -5.76
C ASP A 165 12.54 -10.96 -6.18
N PHE A 166 11.87 -11.00 -7.32
CA PHE A 166 11.27 -12.20 -7.89
C PHE A 166 12.21 -12.88 -8.89
N CYS A 167 13.34 -12.24 -9.22
CA CYS A 167 14.31 -12.76 -10.16
C CYS A 167 15.48 -13.52 -9.51
N GLY A 168 15.54 -13.61 -8.17
CA GLY A 168 16.59 -14.34 -7.45
C GLY A 168 17.94 -13.61 -7.34
N TYR A 169 17.95 -12.32 -7.64
CA TYR A 169 19.04 -11.38 -7.39
C TYR A 169 19.11 -11.08 -5.88
N GLN A 170 20.05 -11.72 -5.19
CA GLN A 170 20.42 -11.26 -3.85
C GLN A 170 21.04 -9.87 -3.97
N GLU A 171 20.53 -8.90 -3.19
CA GLU A 171 21.18 -7.60 -3.00
C GLU A 171 22.66 -7.82 -2.67
N TYR A 172 23.52 -7.55 -3.65
CA TYR A 172 24.96 -7.60 -3.46
C TYR A 172 25.32 -6.56 -2.40
N LYS A 173 25.74 -7.06 -1.24
CA LYS A 173 26.25 -6.33 -0.07
C LYS A 173 26.97 -5.04 -0.47
N ARG A 174 26.36 -3.88 -0.18
CA ARG A 174 27.11 -2.64 0.01
C ARG A 174 27.82 -2.71 1.36
N ASN A 175 28.88 -3.53 1.43
CA ASN A 175 29.94 -3.34 2.42
C ASN A 175 30.96 -2.39 1.79
N LYS A 176 30.90 -1.12 2.18
CA LYS A 176 32.04 -0.21 2.18
C LYS A 176 32.04 0.52 3.50
#